data_AF-A0A6G4A4R1-F1
#
_entry.id   AF-A0A6G4A4R1-F1
#
_cell.length_a   1.000
_cell.length_b   1.000
_cell.length_c   1.000
_cell.angle_alpha   90.00
_cell.angle_beta   90.00
_cell.angle_gamma   90.00
#
_symmetry.space_group_name_H-M   'P 1'
#
loop_
_entity.id
_entity.type
_entity.pdbx_description
1 polymer ?
#
loop_
_entity_poly.entity_id
_entity_poly.type
_entity_poly.pdbx_seq_one_letter_code
_entity_poly.pdbx_strand_id
1 'polypeptide(L)' 'MWKQMLNTELLEIQMDESNQFFELRLNSNKRNDRAVVRLNHADLIQLMHTLLEINRTFRGDIPYFASTERVIAYSTS' A
#
# COMPACT_ATOMS: atom_id res chain seq x y z
N MET A 1 14.21 15.03 14.55
CA MET A 1 13.02 15.91 14.46
C MET A 1 12.05 15.23 13.51
N TRP A 2 10.77 15.11 13.87
CA TRP A 2 9.79 14.43 13.01
C TRP A 2 9.18 15.38 11.99
N LYS A 3 9.01 14.92 10.75
CA LYS A 3 8.36 15.66 9.66
C LYS A 3 7.18 14.88 9.10
N GLN A 4 6.02 15.52 9.01
CA GLN A 4 4.81 14.92 8.47
C GLN A 4 4.89 14.85 6.94
N MET A 5 4.69 13.65 6.38
CA MET A 5 4.79 13.37 4.94
C MET A 5 3.42 13.26 4.29
N LEU A 6 2.47 12.60 4.96
CA LEU A 6 1.12 12.37 4.46
C LEU A 6 0.13 12.41 5.63
N ASN A 7 -1.00 13.07 5.46
CA ASN A 7 -2.06 13.10 6.47
C ASN A 7 -3.44 13.08 5.81
N THR A 8 -4.22 12.08 6.17
CA THR A 8 -5.61 11.86 5.78
C THR A 8 -6.39 11.41 7.02
N GLU A 9 -7.72 11.38 6.95
CA GLU A 9 -8.55 10.94 8.10
C GLU A 9 -8.20 9.52 8.60
N LEU A 10 -7.74 8.65 7.71
CA LEU A 10 -7.45 7.23 7.99
C LEU A 10 -5.95 6.93 8.18
N LEU A 11 -5.06 7.77 7.65
CA LEU A 11 -3.63 7.48 7.54
C LEU A 11 -2.76 8.71 7.79
N GLU A 12 -1.81 8.57 8.72
CA GLU A 12 -0.75 9.55 8.96
C GLU A 12 0.63 8.89 8.77
N ILE A 13 1.53 9.56 8.04
CA ILE A 13 2.93 9.15 7.87
C ILE A 13 3.83 10.26 8.38
N GLN A 14 4.71 9.90 9.32
CA GLN A 14 5.76 10.77 9.84
C GLN A 14 7.14 10.14 9.59
N MET A 15 8.16 10.97 9.32
CA MET A 15 9.55 10.53 9.18
C MET A 15 10.41 11.15 10.27
N ASP A 16 11.27 10.35 10.91
CA ASP A 16 12.36 10.86 11.73
C ASP A 16 13.60 11.04 10.86
N GLU A 17 13.90 12.29 10.52
CA GLU A 17 15.07 12.65 9.70
C GLU A 17 16.39 12.18 10.32
N SER A 18 16.42 12.00 11.65
CA SER A 18 17.62 11.65 12.40
C SER A 18 17.91 10.15 12.36
N ASN A 19 16.86 9.32 12.32
CA ASN A 19 16.99 7.87 12.47
C ASN A 19 16.51 7.09 11.23
N GLN A 20 16.08 7.79 10.17
CA GLN A 20 15.58 7.19 8.91
C GLN A 20 14.43 6.18 9.09
N PHE A 21 13.70 6.28 10.19
CA PHE A 21 12.50 5.50 10.44
C PHE A 21 11.25 6.30 10.10
N PHE A 22 10.22 5.57 9.69
CA PHE A 22 8.90 6.08 9.41
C PHE A 22 7.91 5.54 10.43
N GLU A 23 7.01 6.40 10.87
CA GLU A 23 5.90 6.02 11.73
C GLU A 23 4.61 6.15 10.92
N LEU A 24 3.92 5.02 10.77
CA LEU A 24 2.61 4.90 10.15
C LEU A 24 1.56 4.83 11.25
N ARG A 25 0.62 5.77 11.27
CA ARG A 25 -0.54 5.70 12.16
C ARG A 25 -1.80 5.46 11.35
N LEU A 26 -2.51 4.39 11.69
CA LEU A 26 -3.81 4.04 11.13
C LEU A 26 -4.90 4.46 12.12
N ASN A 27 -5.78 5.35 11.67
CA ASN A 27 -6.91 5.81 12.46
C ASN A 27 -8.12 4.93 12.14
N SER A 28 -8.70 4.31 13.18
CA SER A 28 -9.95 3.58 13.06
C SER A 28 -11.11 4.40 13.64
N ASN A 29 -12.20 4.55 12.89
CA ASN A 29 -13.40 5.26 13.33
C ASN A 29 -14.14 4.56 14.49
N LYS A 30 -13.75 3.35 14.90
CA LYS A 30 -14.53 2.52 15.84
C LYS A 30 -14.00 2.44 17.27
N ARG A 31 -12.85 3.00 17.58
CA ARG A 31 -12.35 3.15 18.96
C ARG A 31 -11.09 3.99 18.89
N ASN A 32 -10.74 4.65 19.99
CA ASN A 32 -9.51 5.44 20.15
C ASN A 32 -8.19 4.64 19.97
N ASP A 33 -8.26 3.42 19.41
CA ASP A 33 -7.11 2.58 19.08
C ASP A 33 -6.51 3.07 17.76
N ARG A 34 -5.37 3.75 17.89
CA ARG A 34 -4.48 4.05 16.78
C ARG A 34 -3.47 2.93 16.68
N ALA A 35 -3.47 2.22 15.56
CA ALA A 35 -2.39 1.27 15.28
C ALA A 35 -1.18 2.08 14.80
N VAL A 36 -0.06 1.94 15.51
CA VAL A 36 1.20 2.59 15.17
C VAL A 36 2.18 1.52 14.71
N VAL A 37 2.70 1.66 13.50
CA VAL A 37 3.69 0.77 12.91
C VAL A 37 4.95 1.57 12.60
N ARG A 38 6.11 1.07 13.01
CA ARG A 38 7.41 1.64 12.64
C ARG A 38 8.00 0.85 11.49
N LEU A 39 8.40 1.56 10.44
CA LEU A 39 8.92 0.99 9.20
C LEU A 39 10.29 1.60 8.93
N ASN A 40 11.20 0.80 8.39
CA ASN A 40 12.40 1.34 7.75
C ASN A 40 12.05 1.89 6.35
N HIS A 41 13.01 2.51 5.68
CA HIS A 41 12.81 3.08 4.36
C HIS A 41 12.37 2.05 3.30
N ALA A 42 12.98 0.87 3.28
CA ALA A 42 12.66 -0.18 2.31
C ALA A 42 11.23 -0.71 2.51
N ASP A 43 10.83 -0.93 3.76
CA ASP A 43 9.49 -1.41 4.10
C ASP A 43 8.41 -0.39 3.68
N LEU A 44 8.66 0.90 3.92
CA LEU A 44 7.73 1.96 3.50
C LEU A 44 7.59 2.02 1.98
N ILE A 45 8.72 1.98 1.25
CA ILE A 45 8.70 1.99 -0.21
C ILE A 45 7.92 0.80 -0.75
N GLN A 46 8.15 -0.40 -0.21
CA GLN A 46 7.42 -1.60 -0.60
C GLN A 46 5.91 -1.47 -0.33
N LEU A 47 5.52 -0.94 0.85
CA LEU A 47 4.12 -0.70 1.19
C LEU A 47 3.47 0.29 0.21
N MET A 48 4.15 1.41 -0.09
CA MET A 48 3.64 2.41 -1.03
C MET A 48 3.47 1.85 -2.44
N HIS A 49 4.44 1.06 -2.93
CA HIS A 49 4.32 0.37 -4.21
C HIS A 49 3.12 -0.59 -4.23
N THR A 50 2.95 -1.38 -3.17
CA THR A 50 1.84 -2.32 -3.04
C THR A 50 0.49 -1.59 -3.07
N LEU A 51 0.35 -0.48 -2.34
CA LEU A 51 -0.87 0.32 -2.32
C LEU A 51 -1.18 0.95 -3.69
N LEU A 52 -0.17 1.45 -4.39
CA LEU A 52 -0.32 2.00 -5.73
C LEU A 52 -0.72 0.93 -6.75
N GLU A 53 -0.14 -0.25 -6.66
CA GLU A 53 -0.48 -1.39 -7.52
C GLU A 53 -1.93 -1.82 -7.29
N ILE A 54 -2.35 -2.00 -6.03
CA ILE A 54 -3.74 -2.26 -5.66
C ILE A 54 -4.67 -1.18 -6.24
N ASN A 55 -4.30 0.10 -6.14
CA ASN A 55 -5.10 1.21 -6.67
C ASN A 55 -5.27 1.13 -8.19
N ARG A 56 -4.17 0.89 -8.92
CA ARG A 56 -4.17 0.70 -10.38
C ARG A 56 -5.06 -0.47 -10.77
N THR A 57 -5.02 -1.55 -10.00
CA THR A 57 -5.87 -2.71 -10.24
C THR A 57 -7.35 -2.37 -10.07
N PHE A 58 -7.74 -1.65 -9.01
CA PHE A 58 -9.13 -1.23 -8.81
C PHE A 58 -9.63 -0.24 -9.87
N ARG A 59 -8.73 0.58 -10.44
CA ARG A 59 -9.06 1.47 -11.57
C ARG A 59 -9.19 0.74 -12.90
N GLY A 60 -8.78 -0.53 -12.97
CA GLY A 60 -8.72 -1.30 -14.20
C GLY A 60 -7.49 -0.98 -15.08
N ASP A 61 -6.51 -0.24 -14.55
CA ASP A 61 -5.27 0.09 -15.27
C ASP A 61 -4.37 -1.14 -15.45
N ILE A 62 -4.49 -2.12 -14.54
CA ILE A 62 -3.82 -3.42 -14.61
C ILE A 62 -4.82 -4.54 -14.25
N PRO A 63 -4.74 -5.72 -14.88
CA PRO A 63 -5.61 -6.85 -14.56
C PRO A 63 -5.41 -7.34 -13.11
N TYR A 64 -6.50 -7.50 -12.35
CA TYR A 64 -6.47 -8.08 -10.99
C TYR A 64 -6.10 -9.57 -10.99
N PHE A 65 -6.43 -10.25 -12.08
CA PHE A 65 -6.08 -11.65 -12.29
C PHE A 65 -5.06 -11.71 -13.41
N ALA A 66 -3.97 -12.46 -13.20
CA ALA A 66 -3.21 -13.00 -14.31
C ALA A 66 -4.22 -13.74 -15.18
N SER A 67 -4.54 -13.20 -16.35
CA SER A 67 -5.38 -13.86 -17.33
C SER A 67 -4.75 -15.23 -17.55
N THR A 68 -5.35 -16.26 -16.97
CA THR A 68 -5.09 -17.62 -17.41
C THR A 68 -5.65 -17.65 -18.82
N GLU A 69 -4.83 -17.29 -19.80
CA GLU A 69 -5.04 -17.65 -21.18
C GLU A 69 -5.10 -19.17 -21.19
N ARG A 70 -6.32 -19.69 -21.02
CA ARG A 70 -6.64 -21.01 -21.50
C ARG A 70 -6.39 -20.91 -22.99
N VAL A 71 -5.23 -21.39 -23.40
CA VAL A 71 -5.00 -21.86 -24.77
C VAL A 71 -6.02 -22.98 -24.96
N ILE A 72 -7.23 -22.62 -25.35
CA ILE A 72 -8.19 -23.56 -25.91
C ILE A 72 -7.65 -23.78 -27.32
N ALA A 73 -6.73 -24.75 -27.43
CA ALA A 73 -6.33 -25.30 -28.70
C ALA A 73 -7.60 -25.75 -29.41
N TYR A 74 -7.87 -25.14 -30.57
CA TYR A 74 -8.89 -25.60 -31.49
C TYR A 74 -8.55 -27.04 -31.90
N SER A 75 -9.18 -28.03 -31.26
CA SER A 75 -9.27 -29.38 -31.80
C SER A 75 -10.52 -29.42 -32.68
N THR A 76 -10.36 -28.95 -33.92
CA THR A 76 -11.20 -29.38 -35.03
C THR A 76 -10.91 -30.86 -35.30
N SER A 77 -11.89 -31.73 -35.08
CA SER A 77 -12.02 -33.05 -35.70
C SER A 77 -13.47 -33.49 -35.62
#